data_AF-A0A3A9C4P4-F1
#
_entry.id   AF-A0A3A9C4P4-F1
#
_cell.length_a   1.000
_cell.length_b   1.000
_cell.length_c   1.000
_cell.angle_alpha   90.00
_cell.angle_beta   90.00
_cell.angle_gamma   90.00
#
_symmetry.space_group_name_H-M   'P 1'
#
loop_
_entity.id
_entity.type
_entity.pdbx_description
1 polymer ?
#
loop_
_entity_poly.entity_id
_entity_poly.type
_entity_poly.pdbx_seq_one_letter_code
_entity_poly.pdbx_strand_id
1 'polypeptide(L)'
;MFGLEKKEVKAPEKRLADLQRKKDWAGVSRTYYELGVTAMDAGDLYKAQLWLHRADTIYSADDNVYDEVGEKIMDDCSDRIGRLEDEDGLFYNAVPAEIEARAAMLSDPQVRVWGLLSIARLVRLGERLARLPGSEVLGRLDWAVDLMFHSLQTLPSQEAYQRLMDMCDALYELNGKSVYYSGEIEVPDRAPFQLFDLNGLFGVEQELNGYIDSHLRLLAALSQGAEELPEAESGIVGCALLPDYYVRSGADRLEDVPQIKAELQRIWSDYEFVCGRFNWEEVRKRIADYKRLDILV
;
A
#
# COMPACT_ATOMS: atom_id res chain seq x y z
N MET A 1 -45.19 13.68 30.25
CA MET A 1 -44.42 14.76 29.60
C MET A 1 -43.09 14.15 29.18
N PHE A 2 -42.79 14.23 27.88
CA PHE A 2 -41.65 13.61 27.20
C PHE A 2 -40.29 14.16 27.64
N GLY A 3 -39.25 13.33 27.45
CA GLY A 3 -37.88 13.80 27.35
C GLY A 3 -36.85 12.67 27.28
N LEU A 4 -37.02 11.71 26.35
CA LEU A 4 -35.88 10.90 25.90
C LEU A 4 -34.90 11.87 25.23
N GLU A 5 -33.79 12.17 25.90
CA GLU A 5 -32.67 12.90 25.32
C GLU A 5 -32.21 12.15 24.06
N LYS A 6 -32.58 12.67 22.89
CA LYS A 6 -31.94 12.31 21.64
C LYS A 6 -30.48 12.74 21.78
N LYS A 7 -29.59 11.78 22.05
CA LYS A 7 -28.15 11.99 21.84
C LYS A 7 -27.99 12.51 20.42
N GLU A 8 -27.46 13.72 20.28
CA GLU A 8 -27.03 14.23 18.99
C GLU A 8 -26.07 13.21 18.38
N VAL A 9 -26.48 12.62 17.25
CA VAL A 9 -25.59 11.80 16.44
C VAL A 9 -24.55 12.77 15.89
N LYS A 10 -23.37 12.79 16.51
CA LYS A 10 -22.23 13.55 15.99
C LYS A 10 -21.99 13.11 14.55
N ALA A 11 -21.69 14.08 13.68
CA ALA A 11 -21.22 13.79 12.33
C ALA A 11 -20.10 12.73 12.40
N PRO A 12 -20.08 11.71 11.52
CA PRO A 12 -19.18 10.57 11.59
C PRO A 12 -17.71 10.96 11.79
N GLU A 13 -17.27 12.07 11.19
CA GLU A 13 -15.90 12.58 11.27
C GLU A 13 -15.54 13.07 12.69
N LYS A 14 -16.47 13.76 13.36
CA LYS A 14 -16.29 14.19 14.76
C LYS A 14 -16.30 13.01 15.72
N ARG A 15 -17.07 11.96 15.41
CA ARG A 15 -17.07 10.71 16.17
C ARG A 15 -15.73 9.99 16.02
N LEU A 16 -15.21 9.85 14.79
CA LEU A 16 -13.92 9.22 14.52
C LEU A 16 -12.76 9.90 15.27
N ALA A 17 -12.66 11.23 15.18
CA ALA A 17 -11.59 11.97 15.87
C ALA A 17 -11.62 11.78 17.40
N ASP A 18 -12.82 11.75 17.99
CA ASP A 18 -12.99 11.49 19.42
C ASP A 18 -12.58 10.05 19.82
N LEU A 19 -12.89 9.07 18.98
CA LEU A 19 -12.54 7.66 19.20
C LEU A 19 -11.03 7.41 19.06
N GLN A 20 -10.41 7.95 18.00
CA GLN A 20 -8.97 7.90 17.79
C GLN A 20 -8.20 8.54 18.95
N ARG A 21 -8.64 9.71 19.44
CA ARG A 21 -8.05 10.36 20.62
C ARG A 21 -8.12 9.48 21.87
N LYS A 22 -9.21 8.73 22.03
CA LYS A 22 -9.40 7.79 23.15
C LYS A 22 -8.71 6.45 22.93
N LYS A 23 -8.14 6.20 21.74
CA LYS A 23 -7.61 4.90 21.32
C LYS A 23 -8.65 3.78 21.41
N ASP A 24 -9.92 4.12 21.18
CA ASP A 24 -11.03 3.16 21.12
C ASP A 24 -11.06 2.52 19.72
N TRP A 25 -10.14 1.60 19.47
CA TRP A 25 -9.94 1.02 18.14
C TRP A 25 -11.11 0.16 17.67
N ALA A 26 -11.78 -0.54 18.59
CA ALA A 26 -13.04 -1.23 18.28
C ALA A 26 -14.14 -0.24 17.89
N GLY A 27 -14.23 0.91 18.55
CA GLY A 27 -15.15 1.98 18.16
C GLY A 27 -14.80 2.60 16.80
N VAL A 28 -13.51 2.81 16.52
CA VAL A 28 -13.03 3.31 15.22
C VAL A 28 -13.37 2.32 14.10
N SER A 29 -13.02 1.04 14.26
CA SER A 29 -13.29 0.00 13.27
C SER A 29 -14.79 -0.11 12.95
N ARG A 30 -15.67 -0.17 13.98
CA ARG A 30 -17.13 -0.16 13.77
C ARG A 30 -17.61 1.09 13.02
N THR A 31 -17.02 2.25 13.30
CA THR A 31 -17.40 3.49 12.62
C THR A 31 -16.94 3.49 11.15
N TYR A 32 -15.76 2.96 10.85
CA TYR A 32 -15.34 2.76 9.46
C TYR A 32 -16.22 1.75 8.73
N TYR A 33 -16.58 0.63 9.36
CA TYR A 33 -17.54 -0.31 8.80
C TYR A 33 -18.89 0.37 8.47
N GLU A 34 -19.46 1.15 9.41
CA GLU A 34 -20.70 1.91 9.19
C GLU A 34 -20.60 2.87 7.98
N LEU A 35 -19.46 3.56 7.83
CA LEU A 35 -19.18 4.45 6.70
C LEU A 35 -19.07 3.69 5.38
N GLY A 36 -18.38 2.55 5.39
CA GLY A 36 -18.22 1.67 4.23
C GLY A 36 -19.53 1.09 3.74
N VAL A 37 -20.37 0.58 4.65
CA VAL A 37 -21.73 0.10 4.35
C VAL A 37 -22.57 1.23 3.74
N THR A 38 -22.56 2.41 4.35
CA THR A 38 -23.32 3.57 3.84
C THR A 38 -22.87 3.98 2.44
N ALA A 39 -21.56 4.00 2.19
CA ALA A 39 -21.01 4.30 0.88
C ALA A 39 -21.39 3.25 -0.17
N MET A 40 -21.30 1.96 0.19
CA MET A 40 -21.68 0.85 -0.69
C MET A 40 -23.17 0.90 -1.06
N ASP A 41 -24.05 1.14 -0.07
CA ASP A 41 -25.49 1.25 -0.29
C ASP A 41 -25.86 2.48 -1.14
N ALA A 42 -25.02 3.53 -1.13
CA ALA A 42 -25.14 4.71 -1.98
C ALA A 42 -24.49 4.55 -3.37
N GLY A 43 -23.81 3.42 -3.64
CA GLY A 43 -23.08 3.17 -4.88
C GLY A 43 -21.73 3.90 -4.98
N ASP A 44 -21.23 4.50 -3.90
CA ASP A 44 -19.91 5.12 -3.83
C ASP A 44 -18.86 4.04 -3.50
N LEU A 45 -18.49 3.27 -4.53
CA LEU A 45 -17.64 2.09 -4.37
C LEU A 45 -16.22 2.42 -3.91
N TYR A 46 -15.67 3.60 -4.28
CA TYR A 46 -14.36 4.02 -3.81
C TYR A 46 -14.35 4.30 -2.30
N LYS A 47 -15.37 4.98 -1.78
CA LYS A 47 -15.47 5.17 -0.33
C LYS A 47 -15.83 3.86 0.39
N ALA A 48 -16.60 2.98 -0.24
CA ALA A 48 -16.85 1.65 0.30
C ALA A 48 -15.54 0.87 0.47
N GLN A 49 -14.71 0.82 -0.57
CA GLN A 49 -13.38 0.20 -0.54
C GLN A 49 -12.53 0.78 0.59
N LEU A 50 -12.35 2.10 0.61
CA LEU A 50 -11.53 2.79 1.61
C LEU A 50 -11.96 2.42 3.04
N TRP A 51 -13.24 2.55 3.36
CA TRP A 51 -13.69 2.42 4.74
C TRP A 51 -13.84 0.98 5.20
N LEU A 52 -14.27 0.05 4.33
CA LEU A 52 -14.38 -1.36 4.70
C LEU A 52 -12.99 -1.97 4.94
N HIS A 53 -12.03 -1.74 4.04
CA HIS A 53 -10.66 -2.24 4.25
C HIS A 53 -10.01 -1.60 5.48
N ARG A 54 -10.26 -0.33 5.80
CA ARG A 54 -9.77 0.26 7.05
C ARG A 54 -10.39 -0.34 8.30
N ALA A 55 -11.66 -0.73 8.25
CA ALA A 55 -12.29 -1.45 9.35
C ALA A 55 -11.61 -2.81 9.54
N ASP A 56 -11.42 -3.53 8.44
CA ASP A 56 -10.79 -4.85 8.38
C ASP A 56 -9.37 -4.85 8.93
N THR A 57 -8.51 -3.96 8.43
CA THR A 57 -7.13 -3.86 8.90
C THR A 57 -7.04 -3.63 10.41
N ILE A 58 -7.94 -2.82 10.98
CA ILE A 58 -7.90 -2.52 12.42
C ILE A 58 -8.33 -3.73 13.27
N TYR A 59 -9.44 -4.40 12.94
CA TYR A 59 -9.87 -5.53 13.76
C TYR A 59 -9.02 -6.78 13.55
N SER A 60 -8.41 -6.94 12.37
CA SER A 60 -7.53 -8.06 12.05
C SER A 60 -6.14 -7.92 12.67
N ALA A 61 -5.78 -6.72 13.14
CA ALA A 61 -4.47 -6.44 13.72
C ALA A 61 -4.35 -6.74 15.24
N ASP A 62 -5.47 -6.85 15.97
CA ASP A 62 -5.47 -7.02 17.44
C ASP A 62 -6.64 -7.90 17.89
N ASP A 63 -6.34 -9.05 18.50
CA ASP A 63 -7.34 -10.02 18.97
C ASP A 63 -8.39 -9.43 19.93
N ASN A 64 -8.02 -8.42 20.75
CA ASN A 64 -8.99 -7.79 21.64
C ASN A 64 -9.96 -6.91 20.84
N VAL A 65 -9.47 -6.25 19.79
CA VAL A 65 -10.31 -5.45 18.89
C VAL A 65 -11.21 -6.37 18.08
N TYR A 66 -10.68 -7.49 17.57
CA TYR A 66 -11.42 -8.56 16.92
C TYR A 66 -12.61 -9.00 17.78
N ASP A 67 -12.33 -9.43 19.02
CA ASP A 67 -13.34 -9.93 19.97
C ASP A 67 -14.40 -8.87 20.29
N GLU A 68 -13.98 -7.62 20.48
CA GLU A 68 -14.91 -6.53 20.77
C GLU A 68 -15.81 -6.23 19.57
N VAL A 69 -15.26 -6.10 18.35
CA VAL A 69 -16.03 -5.79 17.14
C VAL A 69 -17.08 -6.87 16.87
N GLY A 70 -16.68 -8.13 16.97
CA GLY A 70 -17.53 -9.31 16.93
C GLY A 70 -17.83 -9.85 15.52
N GLU A 71 -17.93 -11.18 15.44
CA GLU A 71 -18.05 -11.98 14.21
C GLU A 71 -19.09 -11.44 13.21
N LYS A 72 -20.26 -11.00 13.68
CA LYS A 72 -21.32 -10.53 12.79
C LYS A 72 -20.89 -9.35 11.90
N ILE A 73 -20.15 -8.39 12.47
CA ILE A 73 -19.66 -7.24 11.68
C ILE A 73 -18.55 -7.70 10.74
N MET A 74 -17.70 -8.60 11.21
CA MET A 74 -16.57 -9.11 10.46
C MET A 74 -16.99 -9.92 9.24
N ASP A 75 -17.93 -10.85 9.41
CA ASP A 75 -18.49 -11.66 8.32
C ASP A 75 -19.13 -10.76 7.26
N ASP A 76 -19.97 -9.80 7.66
CA ASP A 76 -20.59 -8.86 6.72
C ASP A 76 -19.57 -7.93 6.06
N CYS A 77 -18.52 -7.52 6.78
CA CYS A 77 -17.44 -6.71 6.23
C CYS A 77 -16.66 -7.50 5.16
N SER A 78 -16.30 -8.75 5.46
CA SER A 78 -15.61 -9.66 4.53
C SER A 78 -16.46 -9.95 3.28
N ASP A 79 -17.76 -10.25 3.45
CA ASP A 79 -18.68 -10.46 2.33
C ASP A 79 -18.77 -9.22 1.42
N ARG A 80 -18.76 -8.02 2.00
CA ARG A 80 -18.80 -6.76 1.23
C ARG A 80 -17.48 -6.46 0.53
N ILE A 81 -16.35 -6.74 1.16
CA ILE A 81 -15.02 -6.65 0.54
C ILE A 81 -14.96 -7.60 -0.66
N GLY A 82 -15.36 -8.87 -0.51
CA GLY A 82 -15.38 -9.83 -1.62
C GLY A 82 -16.24 -9.34 -2.80
N ARG A 83 -17.39 -8.72 -2.52
CA ARG A 83 -18.22 -8.10 -3.58
C ARG A 83 -17.54 -6.92 -4.27
N LEU A 84 -16.69 -6.17 -3.57
CA LEU A 84 -15.92 -5.07 -4.17
C LEU A 84 -14.76 -5.60 -5.01
N GLU A 85 -14.09 -6.67 -4.56
CA GLU A 85 -13.04 -7.37 -5.30
C GLU A 85 -13.55 -7.98 -6.61
N ASP A 86 -14.81 -8.44 -6.63
CA ASP A 86 -15.51 -8.94 -7.81
C ASP A 86 -16.04 -7.83 -8.76
N GLU A 87 -15.97 -6.54 -8.38
CA GLU A 87 -16.51 -5.46 -9.19
C GLU A 87 -15.61 -5.16 -10.41
N ASP A 88 -16.13 -5.48 -11.59
CA ASP A 88 -15.50 -5.23 -12.88
C ASP A 88 -15.25 -3.72 -13.10
N GLY A 89 -14.01 -3.37 -13.44
CA GLY A 89 -13.66 -1.99 -13.79
C GLY A 89 -13.48 -1.06 -12.58
N LEU A 90 -13.68 -1.53 -11.35
CA LEU A 90 -13.29 -0.77 -10.16
C LEU A 90 -11.79 -0.52 -10.21
N PHE A 91 -11.36 0.74 -10.00
CA PHE A 91 -9.94 1.13 -10.12
C PHE A 91 -9.00 0.24 -9.30
N TYR A 92 -9.44 -0.16 -8.10
CA TYR A 92 -8.70 -1.02 -7.18
C TYR A 92 -8.45 -2.43 -7.72
N ASN A 93 -9.24 -2.89 -8.69
CA ASN A 93 -9.12 -4.22 -9.31
C ASN A 93 -8.56 -4.13 -10.73
N ALA A 94 -9.05 -3.16 -11.50
CA ALA A 94 -8.71 -3.00 -12.92
C ALA A 94 -7.23 -2.68 -13.14
N VAL A 95 -6.63 -1.83 -12.28
CA VAL A 95 -5.22 -1.47 -12.41
C VAL A 95 -4.30 -2.64 -12.05
N PRO A 96 -4.46 -3.33 -10.90
CA PRO A 96 -3.70 -4.56 -10.62
C PRO A 96 -3.86 -5.62 -11.70
N ALA A 97 -5.08 -5.88 -12.18
CA ALA A 97 -5.31 -6.87 -13.24
C ALA A 97 -4.58 -6.51 -14.55
N GLU A 98 -4.52 -5.23 -14.92
CA GLU A 98 -3.73 -4.78 -16.07
C GLU A 98 -2.22 -4.94 -15.84
N ILE A 99 -1.74 -4.67 -14.64
CA ILE A 99 -0.33 -4.88 -14.25
C ILE A 99 0.02 -6.36 -14.37
N GLU A 100 -0.78 -7.25 -13.81
CA GLU A 100 -0.58 -8.71 -13.85
C GLU A 100 -0.55 -9.23 -15.29
N ALA A 101 -1.54 -8.83 -16.11
CA ALA A 101 -1.61 -9.23 -17.51
C ALA A 101 -0.38 -8.77 -18.31
N ARG A 102 0.16 -7.59 -18.00
CA ARG A 102 1.39 -7.05 -18.60
C ARG A 102 2.64 -7.74 -18.08
N ALA A 103 2.70 -8.04 -16.77
CA ALA A 103 3.82 -8.74 -16.14
C ALA A 103 3.99 -10.15 -16.71
N ALA A 104 2.89 -10.85 -17.02
CA ALA A 104 2.91 -12.16 -17.67
C ALA A 104 3.57 -12.17 -19.07
N MET A 105 3.72 -11.00 -19.70
CA MET A 105 4.40 -10.84 -20.99
C MET A 105 5.89 -10.50 -20.85
N LEU A 106 6.37 -10.31 -19.63
CA LEU A 106 7.75 -9.95 -19.31
C LEU A 106 8.51 -11.16 -18.79
N SER A 107 9.83 -11.15 -18.98
CA SER A 107 10.73 -12.04 -18.27
C SER A 107 10.90 -11.61 -16.81
N ASP A 108 11.30 -12.54 -15.94
CA ASP A 108 11.60 -12.27 -14.52
C ASP A 108 12.46 -11.01 -14.28
N PRO A 109 13.62 -10.83 -14.94
CA PRO A 109 14.43 -9.62 -14.73
C PRO A 109 13.69 -8.33 -15.10
N GLN A 110 12.82 -8.37 -16.12
CA GLN A 110 12.04 -7.19 -16.54
C GLN A 110 10.96 -6.85 -15.51
N VAL A 111 10.26 -7.84 -14.95
CA VAL A 111 9.28 -7.63 -13.87
C VAL A 111 9.95 -7.04 -12.64
N ARG A 112 11.11 -7.58 -12.23
CA ARG A 112 11.87 -7.08 -11.08
C ARG A 112 12.34 -5.64 -11.29
N VAL A 113 12.83 -5.31 -12.48
CA VAL A 113 13.19 -3.91 -12.78
C VAL A 113 11.96 -3.00 -12.73
N TRP A 114 10.81 -3.44 -13.24
CA TRP A 114 9.56 -2.65 -13.20
C TRP A 114 9.09 -2.38 -11.76
N GLY A 115 9.12 -3.41 -10.90
CA GLY A 115 8.84 -3.27 -9.47
C GLY A 115 9.82 -2.31 -8.78
N LEU A 116 11.13 -2.46 -9.02
CA LEU A 116 12.16 -1.56 -8.46
C LEU A 116 11.97 -0.09 -8.83
N LEU A 117 11.57 0.19 -10.06
CA LEU A 117 11.27 1.56 -10.50
C LEU A 117 10.11 2.16 -9.69
N SER A 118 9.11 1.35 -9.36
CA SER A 118 7.95 1.75 -8.55
C SER A 118 8.34 1.99 -7.09
N ILE A 119 9.13 1.10 -6.49
CA ILE A 119 9.67 1.29 -5.14
C ILE A 119 10.55 2.55 -5.06
N ALA A 120 11.34 2.84 -6.09
CA ALA A 120 12.17 4.05 -6.15
C ALA A 120 11.34 5.33 -6.02
N ARG A 121 10.11 5.37 -6.54
CA ARG A 121 9.19 6.53 -6.41
C ARG A 121 8.62 6.68 -5.00
N LEU A 122 8.56 5.60 -4.22
CA LEU A 122 8.12 5.62 -2.83
C LEU A 122 9.20 6.11 -1.85
N VAL A 123 10.47 6.25 -2.27
CA VAL A 123 11.59 6.56 -1.37
C VAL A 123 11.39 7.86 -0.60
N ARG A 124 11.02 8.96 -1.26
CA ARG A 124 10.77 10.25 -0.56
C ARG A 124 9.60 10.18 0.41
N LEU A 125 8.55 9.45 0.05
CA LEU A 125 7.42 9.24 0.94
C LEU A 125 7.85 8.42 2.16
N GLY A 126 8.60 7.32 1.95
CA GLY A 126 9.14 6.49 3.01
C GLY A 126 10.05 7.25 3.98
N GLU A 127 10.92 8.13 3.48
CA GLU A 127 11.75 9.02 4.30
C GLU A 127 10.92 9.96 5.20
N ARG A 128 9.80 10.48 4.68
CA ARG A 128 8.90 11.35 5.45
C ARG A 128 8.14 10.55 6.50
N LEU A 129 7.58 9.39 6.12
CA LEU A 129 6.82 8.51 7.01
C LEU A 129 7.69 7.96 8.14
N ALA A 130 8.95 7.60 7.86
CA ALA A 130 9.90 7.06 8.85
C ALA A 130 10.19 7.98 10.05
N ARG A 131 9.75 9.24 10.00
CA ARG A 131 9.81 10.18 11.14
C ARG A 131 8.74 9.88 12.19
N LEU A 132 7.72 9.10 11.85
CA LEU A 132 6.69 8.63 12.77
C LEU A 132 7.25 7.44 13.57
N PRO A 133 7.23 7.50 14.92
CA PRO A 133 7.73 6.41 15.76
C PRO A 133 7.05 5.07 15.45
N GLY A 134 7.84 4.04 15.15
CA GLY A 134 7.36 2.70 14.81
C GLY A 134 7.21 2.41 13.31
N SER A 135 7.55 3.37 12.44
CA SER A 135 7.52 3.21 10.97
C SER A 135 8.89 3.40 10.30
N GLU A 136 9.98 3.35 11.08
CA GLU A 136 11.35 3.65 10.64
C GLU A 136 11.85 2.74 9.51
N VAL A 137 11.25 1.56 9.35
CA VAL A 137 11.55 0.61 8.28
C VAL A 137 11.36 1.23 6.88
N LEU A 138 10.35 2.10 6.72
CA LEU A 138 10.07 2.78 5.46
C LEU A 138 11.21 3.73 5.03
N GLY A 139 12.00 4.21 5.97
CA GLY A 139 13.16 5.08 5.71
C GLY A 139 14.34 4.32 5.11
N ARG A 140 14.27 2.99 5.00
CA ARG A 140 15.33 2.14 4.44
C ARG A 140 15.13 1.83 2.95
N LEU A 141 14.04 2.29 2.34
CA LEU A 141 13.71 2.00 0.94
C LEU A 141 14.82 2.45 -0.03
N ASP A 142 15.46 3.60 0.21
CA ASP A 142 16.57 4.08 -0.61
C ASP A 142 17.70 3.03 -0.71
N TRP A 143 18.16 2.55 0.45
CA TRP A 143 19.18 1.52 0.55
C TRP A 143 18.72 0.19 -0.06
N ALA A 144 17.49 -0.23 0.22
CA ALA A 144 16.96 -1.50 -0.27
C ALA A 144 16.87 -1.53 -1.80
N VAL A 145 16.43 -0.44 -2.42
CA VAL A 145 16.39 -0.30 -3.89
C VAL A 145 17.78 -0.44 -4.49
N ASP A 146 18.80 0.22 -3.92
CA ASP A 146 20.17 0.13 -4.44
C ASP A 146 20.74 -1.28 -4.29
N LEU A 147 20.51 -1.92 -3.13
CA LEU A 147 20.94 -3.29 -2.89
C LEU A 147 20.28 -4.25 -3.87
N MET A 148 18.95 -4.22 -3.98
CA MET A 148 18.20 -5.12 -4.85
C MET A 148 18.61 -4.93 -6.31
N PHE A 149 18.73 -3.68 -6.77
CA PHE A 149 19.18 -3.37 -8.11
C PHE A 149 20.61 -3.89 -8.40
N HIS A 150 21.55 -3.68 -7.48
CA HIS A 150 22.91 -4.22 -7.63
C HIS A 150 22.90 -5.76 -7.64
N SER A 151 22.05 -6.36 -6.81
CA SER A 151 22.00 -7.80 -6.63
C SER A 151 21.43 -8.59 -7.81
N LEU A 152 20.74 -7.92 -8.75
CA LEU A 152 20.37 -8.49 -10.04
C LEU A 152 21.59 -8.78 -10.94
N GLN A 153 22.75 -8.20 -10.65
CA GLN A 153 23.98 -8.38 -11.41
C GLN A 153 25.04 -9.18 -10.63
N THR A 154 25.08 -9.02 -9.30
CA THR A 154 26.10 -9.63 -8.45
C THR A 154 25.51 -10.00 -7.09
N LEU A 155 25.67 -11.25 -6.64
CA LEU A 155 25.18 -11.66 -5.32
C LEU A 155 25.70 -10.73 -4.20
N PRO A 156 24.84 -10.32 -3.26
CA PRO A 156 25.25 -9.46 -2.17
C PRO A 156 26.04 -10.22 -1.11
N SER A 157 26.63 -9.50 -0.16
CA SER A 157 27.20 -10.13 1.04
C SER A 157 26.10 -10.76 1.90
N GLN A 158 26.45 -11.74 2.72
CA GLN A 158 25.53 -12.36 3.67
C GLN A 158 24.93 -11.34 4.66
N GLU A 159 25.72 -10.35 5.10
CA GLU A 159 25.25 -9.27 5.97
C GLU A 159 24.19 -8.40 5.28
N ALA A 160 24.41 -8.05 4.00
CA ALA A 160 23.44 -7.25 3.25
C ALA A 160 22.16 -8.03 2.97
N TYR A 161 22.27 -9.34 2.68
CA TYR A 161 21.12 -10.24 2.56
C TYR A 161 20.31 -10.30 3.85
N GLN A 162 20.96 -10.52 5.00
CA GLN A 162 20.28 -10.57 6.29
C GLN A 162 19.59 -9.23 6.63
N ARG A 163 20.26 -8.10 6.36
CA ARG A 163 19.66 -6.78 6.59
C ARG A 163 18.41 -6.54 5.73
N LEU A 164 18.36 -7.08 4.52
CA LEU A 164 17.19 -7.00 3.64
C LEU A 164 16.06 -7.90 4.16
N MET A 165 16.38 -9.09 4.68
CA MET A 165 15.44 -9.97 5.36
C MET A 165 14.82 -9.32 6.61
N ASP A 166 15.63 -8.72 7.48
CA ASP A 166 15.13 -8.02 8.67
C ASP A 166 14.20 -6.86 8.30
N MET A 167 14.45 -6.21 7.16
CA MET A 167 13.56 -5.17 6.61
C MET A 167 12.25 -5.77 6.09
N CYS A 168 12.31 -6.93 5.42
CA CYS A 168 11.16 -7.67 4.94
C CYS A 168 10.22 -8.00 6.11
N ASP A 169 10.75 -8.58 7.19
CA ASP A 169 9.98 -8.93 8.39
C ASP A 169 9.36 -7.69 9.06
N ALA A 170 10.14 -6.61 9.17
CA ALA A 170 9.65 -5.37 9.79
C ALA A 170 8.54 -4.67 8.97
N LEU A 171 8.49 -4.89 7.64
CA LEU A 171 7.39 -4.41 6.79
C LEU A 171 6.11 -5.24 7.01
N TYR A 172 6.23 -6.56 7.11
CA TYR A 172 5.10 -7.45 7.38
C TYR A 172 4.38 -7.08 8.67
N GLU A 173 5.14 -6.76 9.72
CA GLU A 173 4.61 -6.37 11.03
C GLU A 173 4.02 -4.95 11.09
N LEU A 174 4.19 -4.12 10.04
CA LEU A 174 3.90 -2.69 10.12
C LEU A 174 2.42 -2.40 10.31
N ASN A 175 1.54 -3.13 9.60
CA ASN A 175 0.08 -2.92 9.70
C ASN A 175 -0.52 -3.30 11.06
N GLY A 176 0.17 -4.18 11.82
CA GLY A 176 -0.17 -4.53 13.19
C GLY A 176 0.19 -3.45 14.23
N LYS A 177 0.94 -2.41 13.84
CA LYS A 177 1.35 -1.35 14.76
C LYS A 177 0.34 -0.23 14.76
N SER A 178 -0.01 0.27 15.95
CA SER A 178 -0.95 1.39 16.07
C SER A 178 -0.58 2.66 15.31
N VAL A 179 0.71 2.89 15.04
CA VAL A 179 1.16 4.01 14.20
C VAL A 179 0.62 3.90 12.77
N TYR A 180 0.40 2.69 12.26
CA TYR A 180 -0.10 2.46 10.91
C TYR A 180 -1.44 3.16 10.66
N TYR A 181 -2.37 3.01 11.60
CA TYR A 181 -3.72 3.59 11.50
C TYR A 181 -3.92 4.87 12.33
N SER A 182 -2.85 5.47 12.87
CA SER A 182 -2.93 6.73 13.65
C SER A 182 -1.89 7.80 13.30
N GLY A 183 -0.80 7.42 12.65
CA GLY A 183 0.27 8.32 12.25
C GLY A 183 -0.09 9.11 11.00
N GLU A 184 0.30 10.38 10.95
CA GLU A 184 0.13 11.22 9.78
C GLU A 184 1.28 12.22 9.64
N ILE A 185 1.55 12.62 8.40
CA ILE A 185 2.52 13.64 8.05
C ILE A 185 1.83 14.80 7.32
N GLU A 186 2.33 16.01 7.52
CA GLU A 186 1.83 17.18 6.78
C GLU A 186 2.19 17.08 5.30
N VAL A 187 1.27 17.55 4.44
CA VAL A 187 1.46 17.77 3.02
C VAL A 187 1.14 19.24 2.74
N PRO A 188 2.07 20.04 2.17
CA PRO A 188 1.82 21.45 1.90
C PRO A 188 0.54 21.67 1.08
N ASP A 189 -0.32 22.60 1.55
CA ASP A 189 -1.57 23.01 0.90
C ASP A 189 -2.57 21.88 0.60
N ARG A 190 -2.43 20.71 1.25
CA ARG A 190 -3.31 19.55 1.08
C ARG A 190 -3.66 18.89 2.41
N ALA A 191 -4.59 17.93 2.38
CA ALA A 191 -4.87 17.11 3.55
C ALA A 191 -3.60 16.35 3.99
N PRO A 192 -3.35 16.19 5.31
CA PRO A 192 -2.26 15.36 5.81
C PRO A 192 -2.32 13.96 5.21
N PHE A 193 -1.16 13.37 4.92
CA PHE A 193 -1.06 11.99 4.49
C PHE A 193 -1.03 11.10 5.73
N GLN A 194 -2.00 10.21 5.86
CA GLN A 194 -2.06 9.24 6.94
C GLN A 194 -1.22 8.04 6.53
N LEU A 195 -0.45 7.45 7.44
CA LEU A 195 0.26 6.19 7.15
C LEU A 195 -0.74 5.11 6.69
N PHE A 196 -1.99 5.19 7.16
CA PHE A 196 -3.08 4.31 6.76
C PHE A 196 -3.55 4.50 5.29
N ASP A 197 -3.10 5.55 4.60
CA ASP A 197 -3.35 5.71 3.16
C ASP A 197 -2.50 4.73 2.33
N LEU A 198 -1.52 4.06 2.95
CA LEU A 198 -0.82 2.93 2.35
C LEU A 198 -1.70 1.67 2.22
N ASN A 199 -2.86 1.61 2.87
CA ASN A 199 -3.72 0.41 2.89
C ASN A 199 -4.36 0.09 1.54
N GLY A 200 -4.46 1.08 0.64
CA GLY A 200 -5.02 0.88 -0.69
C GLY A 200 -4.19 -0.09 -1.52
N LEU A 201 -4.83 -0.81 -2.44
CA LEU A 201 -4.19 -1.83 -3.31
C LEU A 201 -3.45 -2.91 -2.50
N PHE A 202 -4.15 -3.57 -1.56
CA PHE A 202 -3.64 -4.66 -0.71
C PHE A 202 -2.57 -4.29 0.33
N GLY A 203 -2.26 -3.00 0.49
CA GLY A 203 -1.31 -2.51 1.48
C GLY A 203 0.10 -2.38 0.91
N VAL A 204 0.58 -1.15 0.73
CA VAL A 204 1.91 -0.87 0.16
C VAL A 204 3.03 -1.55 0.95
N GLU A 205 2.93 -1.64 2.28
CA GLU A 205 3.89 -2.36 3.11
C GLU A 205 3.87 -3.87 2.89
N GLN A 206 2.71 -4.46 2.61
CA GLN A 206 2.58 -5.89 2.30
C GLN A 206 3.12 -6.19 0.91
N GLU A 207 2.82 -5.34 -0.07
CA GLU A 207 3.39 -5.44 -1.42
C GLU A 207 4.91 -5.25 -1.44
N LEU A 208 5.43 -4.35 -0.60
CA LEU A 208 6.88 -4.20 -0.40
C LEU A 208 7.48 -5.46 0.24
N ASN A 209 6.81 -6.03 1.25
CA ASN A 209 7.22 -7.28 1.86
C ASN A 209 7.26 -8.42 0.82
N GLY A 210 6.17 -8.66 0.09
CA GLY A 210 6.08 -9.72 -0.92
C GLY A 210 7.12 -9.57 -2.02
N TYR A 211 7.33 -8.35 -2.52
CA TYR A 211 8.36 -8.08 -3.51
C TYR A 211 9.78 -8.37 -2.98
N ILE A 212 10.09 -7.91 -1.77
CA ILE A 212 11.39 -8.14 -1.14
C ILE A 212 11.60 -9.63 -0.85
N ASP A 213 10.59 -10.35 -0.36
CA ASP A 213 10.65 -11.79 -0.11
C ASP A 213 10.92 -12.57 -1.41
N SER A 214 10.18 -12.28 -2.50
CA SER A 214 10.45 -12.87 -3.82
C SER A 214 11.88 -12.60 -4.28
N HIS A 215 12.40 -11.39 -4.04
CA HIS A 215 13.78 -11.06 -4.38
C HIS A 215 14.80 -11.80 -3.51
N LEU A 216 14.56 -11.96 -2.20
CA LEU A 216 15.39 -12.76 -1.30
C LEU A 216 15.42 -14.24 -1.72
N ARG A 217 14.27 -14.81 -2.08
CA ARG A 217 14.18 -16.18 -2.60
C ARG A 217 14.99 -16.37 -3.89
N LEU A 218 14.97 -15.40 -4.79
CA LEU A 218 15.82 -15.40 -5.98
C LEU A 218 17.30 -15.45 -5.61
N LEU A 219 17.74 -14.58 -4.70
CA LEU A 219 19.15 -14.54 -4.26
C LEU A 219 19.57 -15.85 -3.59
N ALA A 220 18.70 -16.45 -2.79
CA ALA A 220 18.94 -17.74 -2.17
C ALA A 220 19.10 -18.85 -3.23
N ALA A 221 18.18 -18.93 -4.19
CA ALA A 221 18.23 -19.90 -5.29
C ALA A 221 19.52 -19.76 -6.13
N LEU A 222 19.89 -18.53 -6.49
CA LEU A 222 21.13 -18.24 -7.22
C LEU A 222 22.38 -18.64 -6.43
N SER A 223 22.40 -18.38 -5.11
CA SER A 223 23.54 -18.75 -4.25
C SER A 223 23.76 -20.26 -4.16
N GLN A 224 22.68 -21.03 -4.32
CA GLN A 224 22.68 -22.50 -4.29
C GLN A 224 22.89 -23.14 -5.67
N GLY A 225 22.93 -22.33 -6.74
CA GLY A 225 23.02 -22.82 -8.11
C GLY A 225 21.78 -23.58 -8.57
N ALA A 226 20.59 -23.19 -8.09
CA ALA A 226 19.33 -23.80 -8.48
C ALA A 226 19.07 -23.66 -9.99
N GLU A 227 18.53 -24.71 -10.61
CA GLU A 227 18.16 -24.72 -12.04
C GLU A 227 16.85 -23.96 -12.30
N GLU A 228 15.90 -24.07 -11.37
CA GLU A 228 14.61 -23.37 -11.42
C GLU A 228 14.66 -22.18 -10.45
N LEU A 229 14.31 -21.00 -10.95
CA LEU A 229 14.32 -19.76 -10.18
C LEU A 229 12.88 -19.35 -9.82
N PRO A 230 12.66 -18.75 -8.64
CA PRO A 230 11.34 -18.30 -8.24
C PRO A 230 10.86 -17.14 -9.13
N GLU A 231 9.56 -17.12 -9.40
CA GLU A 231 8.91 -16.07 -10.17
C GLU A 231 8.96 -14.71 -9.45
N ALA A 232 8.93 -13.64 -10.25
CA ALA A 232 8.91 -12.27 -9.77
C ALA A 232 7.49 -11.82 -9.41
N GLU A 233 7.36 -11.17 -8.25
CA GLU A 233 6.12 -10.51 -7.85
C GLU A 233 5.94 -9.16 -8.56
N SER A 234 4.70 -8.82 -8.91
CA SER A 234 4.38 -7.59 -9.68
C SER A 234 3.43 -6.61 -8.97
N GLY A 235 2.78 -6.99 -7.87
CA GLY A 235 1.78 -6.16 -7.19
C GLY A 235 2.29 -4.78 -6.74
N ILE A 236 3.58 -4.70 -6.34
CA ILE A 236 4.23 -3.43 -5.96
C ILE A 236 4.21 -2.34 -7.05
N VAL A 237 4.04 -2.71 -8.32
CA VAL A 237 4.05 -1.76 -9.45
C VAL A 237 2.97 -0.68 -9.32
N GLY A 238 1.81 -1.01 -8.74
CA GLY A 238 0.70 -0.07 -8.57
C GLY A 238 0.81 0.81 -7.31
N CYS A 239 1.69 0.47 -6.36
CA CYS A 239 1.63 1.02 -5.00
C CYS A 239 1.93 2.52 -4.88
N ALA A 240 2.61 3.12 -5.86
CA ALA A 240 2.85 4.56 -5.88
C ALA A 240 1.60 5.38 -6.28
N LEU A 241 0.49 4.74 -6.68
CA LEU A 241 -0.78 5.39 -7.00
C LEU A 241 -1.50 5.96 -5.77
N LEU A 242 -1.33 5.31 -4.61
CA LEU A 242 -1.87 5.73 -3.31
C LEU A 242 -3.36 6.14 -3.35
N PRO A 243 -4.27 5.29 -3.89
CA PRO A 243 -5.64 5.69 -4.16
C PRO A 243 -6.40 6.14 -2.90
N ASP A 244 -6.16 5.49 -1.77
CA ASP A 244 -6.82 5.79 -0.49
C ASP A 244 -6.60 7.23 -0.03
N TYR A 245 -5.40 7.80 -0.27
CA TYR A 245 -5.13 9.21 0.04
C TYR A 245 -6.09 10.13 -0.71
N TYR A 246 -6.31 9.85 -1.99
CA TYR A 246 -7.15 10.68 -2.85
C TYR A 246 -8.64 10.48 -2.56
N VAL A 247 -9.10 9.24 -2.38
CA VAL A 247 -10.49 8.97 -1.96
C VAL A 247 -10.79 9.68 -0.64
N ARG A 248 -9.91 9.54 0.36
CA ARG A 248 -10.09 10.13 1.68
C ARG A 248 -10.08 11.65 1.65
N SER A 249 -9.27 12.24 0.77
CA SER A 249 -9.16 13.71 0.62
C SER A 249 -10.23 14.31 -0.30
N GLY A 250 -11.16 13.51 -0.82
CA GLY A 250 -12.37 13.96 -1.48
C GLY A 250 -12.40 13.80 -3.00
N ALA A 251 -11.56 12.92 -3.57
CA ALA A 251 -11.69 12.56 -4.98
C ALA A 251 -12.97 11.73 -5.20
N ASP A 252 -13.85 12.22 -6.06
CA ASP A 252 -15.03 11.46 -6.51
C ASP A 252 -14.64 10.32 -7.46
N ARG A 253 -13.62 10.55 -8.29
CA ARG A 253 -13.11 9.59 -9.27
C ARG A 253 -11.59 9.60 -9.31
N LEU A 254 -10.98 8.44 -9.10
CA LEU A 254 -9.52 8.29 -9.09
C LEU A 254 -8.91 8.56 -10.46
N GLU A 255 -9.63 8.21 -11.53
CA GLU A 255 -9.19 8.41 -12.90
C GLU A 255 -9.10 9.88 -13.28
N ASP A 256 -9.72 10.79 -12.52
CA ASP A 256 -9.67 12.23 -12.76
C ASP A 256 -8.57 12.96 -11.99
N VAL A 257 -7.98 12.30 -10.99
CA VAL A 257 -6.93 12.86 -10.15
C VAL A 257 -5.64 13.05 -10.97
N PRO A 258 -5.12 14.30 -11.10
CA PRO A 258 -3.93 14.57 -11.91
C PRO A 258 -2.69 13.78 -11.50
N GLN A 259 -2.50 13.56 -10.20
CA GLN A 259 -1.37 12.82 -9.65
C GLN A 259 -1.45 11.33 -9.99
N ILE A 260 -2.65 10.74 -9.93
CA ILE A 260 -2.89 9.35 -10.35
C ILE A 260 -2.63 9.21 -11.85
N LYS A 261 -3.12 10.14 -12.69
CA LYS A 261 -2.83 10.16 -14.14
C LYS A 261 -1.33 10.20 -14.41
N ALA A 262 -0.61 11.08 -13.72
CA ALA A 262 0.83 11.22 -13.87
C ALA A 262 1.56 9.94 -13.45
N GLU A 263 1.11 9.27 -12.38
CA GLU A 263 1.71 8.03 -11.91
C GLU A 263 1.41 6.83 -12.81
N LEU A 264 0.18 6.67 -13.30
CA LEU A 264 -0.15 5.69 -14.34
C LEU A 264 0.71 5.88 -15.58
N GLN A 265 0.94 7.12 -16.02
CA GLN A 265 1.84 7.41 -17.14
C GLN A 265 3.28 6.92 -16.87
N ARG A 266 3.79 7.09 -15.63
CA ARG A 266 5.12 6.57 -15.26
C ARG A 266 5.13 5.04 -15.28
N ILE A 267 4.12 4.40 -14.70
CA ILE A 267 4.00 2.93 -14.68
C ILE A 267 4.03 2.36 -16.09
N TRP A 268 3.25 2.93 -17.02
CA TRP A 268 3.20 2.46 -18.41
C TRP A 268 4.45 2.82 -19.22
N SER A 269 5.06 3.98 -18.97
CA SER A 269 6.35 4.31 -19.55
C SER A 269 7.49 3.42 -19.02
N ASP A 270 7.40 2.95 -17.78
CA ASP A 270 8.32 1.97 -17.23
C ASP A 270 8.13 0.62 -17.91
N TYR A 271 6.87 0.19 -18.10
CA TYR A 271 6.54 -1.03 -18.84
C TYR A 271 7.14 -1.02 -20.25
N GLU A 272 6.88 0.03 -21.03
CA GLU A 272 7.43 0.17 -22.39
C GLU A 272 8.96 0.11 -22.42
N PHE A 273 9.60 0.74 -21.43
CA PHE A 273 11.04 0.72 -21.28
C PHE A 273 11.59 -0.68 -20.94
N VAL A 274 10.96 -1.41 -20.02
CA VAL A 274 11.41 -2.77 -19.66
C VAL A 274 11.09 -3.80 -20.74
N CYS A 275 10.03 -3.60 -21.54
CA CYS A 275 9.77 -4.39 -22.75
C CYS A 275 10.88 -4.26 -23.79
N GLY A 276 11.48 -3.06 -23.88
CA GLY A 276 12.61 -2.79 -24.76
C GLY A 276 13.91 -3.47 -24.29
N ARG A 277 14.94 -3.38 -25.13
CA ARG A 277 16.31 -3.67 -24.69
C ARG A 277 16.83 -2.47 -23.90
N PHE A 278 16.66 -2.50 -22.59
CA PHE A 278 17.32 -1.54 -21.70
C PHE A 278 18.75 -1.97 -21.40
N ASN A 279 19.58 -1.01 -20.97
CA ASN A 279 20.84 -1.32 -20.31
C ASN A 279 20.82 -0.92 -18.83
N TRP A 280 21.71 -1.50 -18.04
CA TRP A 280 21.76 -1.28 -16.59
C TRP A 280 22.09 0.17 -16.20
N GLU A 281 22.75 0.95 -17.05
CA GLU A 281 23.03 2.35 -16.77
C GLU A 281 21.76 3.22 -16.89
N GLU A 282 20.92 2.95 -17.89
CA GLU A 282 19.62 3.59 -18.05
C GLU A 282 18.69 3.29 -16.88
N VAL A 283 18.63 2.02 -16.43
CA VAL A 283 17.85 1.65 -15.24
C VAL A 283 18.35 2.39 -14.01
N ARG A 284 19.67 2.41 -13.78
CA ARG A 284 20.29 3.13 -12.65
C ARG A 284 19.93 4.61 -12.66
N LYS A 285 19.99 5.25 -13.83
CA LYS A 285 19.61 6.66 -14.00
C LYS A 285 18.15 6.88 -13.63
N ARG A 286 17.25 6.04 -14.14
CA ARG A 286 15.80 6.16 -13.89
C ARG A 286 15.47 5.95 -12.41
N ILE A 287 16.10 4.98 -11.76
CA ILE A 287 16.01 4.78 -10.30
C ILE A 287 16.46 6.05 -9.55
N ALA A 288 17.62 6.61 -9.90
CA ALA A 288 18.12 7.82 -9.25
C ALA A 288 17.22 9.06 -9.46
N ASP A 289 16.57 9.16 -10.61
CA ASP A 289 15.57 10.20 -10.88
C ASP A 289 14.32 10.00 -10.01
N TYR A 290 13.79 8.78 -9.94
CA TYR A 290 12.61 8.45 -9.15
C TYR A 290 12.80 8.58 -7.64
N LYS A 291 13.99 8.24 -7.11
CA LYS A 291 14.34 8.47 -5.70
C LYS A 291 14.26 9.93 -5.26
N ARG A 292 14.30 10.86 -6.22
CA ARG A 292 14.20 12.31 -5.95
C ARG A 292 12.78 12.86 -6.07
N LEU A 293 11.85 12.08 -6.64
CA LEU A 293 10.47 12.47 -6.82
C LEU A 293 9.72 12.46 -5.49
N ASP A 294 9.00 13.54 -5.18
CA ASP A 294 7.97 13.52 -4.14
C ASP A 294 6.62 13.31 -4.82
N ILE A 295 6.06 12.11 -4.71
CA ILE A 295 4.82 11.72 -5.39
C ILE A 295 3.57 12.39 -4.80
N LEU A 296 3.69 13.07 -3.65
CA LEU A 296 2.58 13.82 -3.04
C LEU A 296 2.51 15.28 -3.51
N VAL A 297 3.54 15.81 -4.18
CA VAL A 297 3.64 17.23 -4.57
C VAL A 297 3.49 17.41 -6.07
#